data_AF-A0A7C6ZBD1-F1
#
_entry.id   AF-A0A7C6ZBD1-F1
#
_cell.length_a   1.000
_cell.length_b   1.000
_cell.length_c   1.000
_cell.angle_alpha   90.00
_cell.angle_beta   90.00
_cell.angle_gamma   90.00
#
_symmetry.space_group_name_H-M   'P 1'
#
loop_
_entity.id
_entity.type
_entity.pdbx_description
1 polymer ?
#
loop_
_entity_poly.entity_id
_entity_poly.type
_entity_poly.pdbx_seq_one_letter_code
_entity_poly.pdbx_strand_id
1 'polypeptide(L)'
;MRVWLHECGGNEWGCNAWGLDHTGLATWVPTRDEVLLRVPGKFDEYQRWLARHGCNVVEAAPGDVTVVEEVSGNEVLFEHDLVPATSDEISECLRLLSCH
;
A
#
# COMPACT_ATOMS: atom_id res chain seq x y z
N MET A 1 7.43 -8.66 2.21
CA MET A 1 6.21 -7.82 2.08
C MET A 1 6.25 -7.05 0.77
N ARG A 2 5.18 -7.13 -0.02
CA ARG A 2 5.09 -6.43 -1.31
C ARG A 2 4.62 -5.00 -1.11
N VAL A 3 5.35 -4.05 -1.69
CA VAL A 3 5.00 -2.63 -1.65
C VAL A 3 4.96 -2.00 -3.03
N TRP A 4 4.03 -1.07 -3.20
CA TRP A 4 4.09 -0.06 -4.25
C TRP A 4 4.77 1.19 -3.72
N LEU A 5 5.70 1.75 -4.50
CA LEU A 5 6.33 3.02 -4.21
C LEU A 5 5.78 4.11 -5.11
N HIS A 6 5.53 5.28 -4.53
CA HIS A 6 5.16 6.48 -5.29
C HIS A 6 6.04 7.65 -4.87
N GLU A 7 6.83 8.16 -5.81
CA GLU A 7 7.58 9.41 -5.66
C GLU A 7 6.70 10.59 -6.09
N CYS A 8 6.22 11.35 -5.10
CA CYS A 8 5.40 12.52 -5.32
C CYS A 8 6.28 13.72 -5.68
N GLY A 9 6.11 14.25 -6.89
CA GLY A 9 6.81 15.44 -7.40
C GLY A 9 6.06 16.76 -7.22
N GLY A 10 4.90 16.73 -6.55
CA GLY A 10 4.01 17.88 -6.38
C GLY A 10 4.32 18.75 -5.16
N ASN A 11 3.29 19.43 -4.64
CA ASN A 11 3.43 20.31 -3.47
C ASN A 11 3.76 19.55 -2.18
N GLU A 12 3.42 18.26 -2.11
CA GLU A 12 3.77 17.34 -1.03
C GLU A 12 4.86 16.37 -1.50
N TRP A 13 6.08 16.89 -1.60
CA TRP A 13 7.24 16.16 -2.09
C TRP A 13 7.63 15.00 -1.15
N GLY A 14 7.88 13.82 -1.68
CA GLY A 14 8.38 12.68 -0.90
C GLY A 14 8.03 11.34 -1.52
N CYS A 15 8.37 10.27 -0.82
CA CYS A 15 8.13 8.89 -1.24
C CYS A 15 7.10 8.21 -0.33
N ASN A 16 6.04 7.69 -0.93
CA ASN A 16 5.03 6.86 -0.29
C ASN A 16 5.34 5.38 -0.52
N ALA A 17 5.09 4.55 0.49
CA ALA A 17 5.04 3.10 0.36
C ALA A 17 3.68 2.57 0.80
N TRP A 18 3.05 1.77 -0.07
CA TRP A 18 1.74 1.15 0.17
C TRP A 18 1.89 -0.37 0.23
N GLY A 19 1.45 -0.99 1.32
CA GLY A 19 1.48 -2.44 1.50
C GLY A 19 0.37 -3.12 0.68
N LEU A 20 0.75 -3.95 -0.28
CA LEU A 20 -0.20 -4.67 -1.13
C LEU A 20 -0.88 -5.83 -0.41
N ASP A 21 -0.17 -6.48 0.50
CA ASP A 21 -0.66 -7.64 1.24
C ASP A 21 -1.41 -7.22 2.52
N HIS A 22 -1.42 -5.92 2.85
CA HIS A 22 -1.89 -5.40 4.14
C HIS A 22 -2.69 -4.10 3.95
N THR A 23 -4.00 -4.24 3.75
CA THR A 23 -4.90 -3.09 3.60
C THR A 23 -4.75 -2.11 4.77
N GLY A 24 -4.53 -0.84 4.43
CA GLY A 24 -4.34 0.24 5.39
C GLY A 24 -2.89 0.45 5.88
N LEU A 25 -1.95 -0.40 5.46
CA LEU A 25 -0.52 -0.16 5.71
C LEU A 25 0.03 0.80 4.65
N ALA A 26 0.29 2.03 5.05
CA ALA A 26 1.00 3.01 4.22
C ALA A 26 1.96 3.85 5.06
N THR A 27 3.03 4.36 4.43
CA THR A 27 3.92 5.34 5.05
C THR A 27 4.52 6.29 4.04
N TRP A 28 4.97 7.45 4.52
CA TRP A 28 5.55 8.52 3.72
C TRP A 28 6.76 9.10 4.43
N VAL A 29 7.81 9.41 3.65
CA VAL A 29 9.01 10.15 4.08
C VAL A 29 9.67 10.84 2.88
N PRO A 30 10.55 11.82 3.11
CA PRO A 30 11.27 12.57 2.06
C PRO A 30 11.92 11.75 0.95
N THR A 31 12.52 10.60 1.26
CA THR A 31 13.34 9.85 0.29
C THR A 31 12.95 8.38 0.18
N ARG A 32 13.27 7.79 -0.96
CA ARG A 32 13.06 6.36 -1.24
C ARG A 32 13.74 5.44 -0.23
N ASP A 33 15.00 5.72 0.09
CA ASP A 33 15.77 4.88 1.02
C ASP A 33 15.20 4.99 2.45
N GLU A 34 14.80 6.19 2.86
CA GLU A 34 14.11 6.38 4.14
C GLU A 34 12.79 5.63 4.18
N VAL A 35 12.01 5.59 3.08
CA VAL A 35 10.69 4.96 3.11
C VAL A 35 10.85 3.46 3.27
N LEU A 36 11.79 2.87 2.54
CA LEU A 36 12.10 1.44 2.63
C LEU A 36 12.66 1.06 4.01
N LEU A 37 13.48 1.92 4.62
CA LEU A 37 13.96 1.72 5.99
C LEU A 37 12.82 1.79 7.02
N ARG A 38 11.81 2.62 6.77
CA ARG A 38 10.68 2.86 7.68
C ARG A 38 9.60 1.78 7.61
N VAL A 39 9.42 1.16 6.45
CA VAL A 39 8.36 0.18 6.16
C VAL A 39 8.29 -0.95 7.19
N PRO A 40 9.39 -1.63 7.60
CA PRO A 40 9.34 -2.67 8.63
C PRO A 40 8.78 -2.18 9.97
N GLY A 41 9.24 -1.01 10.44
CA GLY A 41 8.74 -0.43 11.69
C GLY A 41 7.26 -0.05 11.63
N LYS A 42 6.78 0.39 10.46
CA LYS A 42 5.36 0.65 10.24
C LYS A 42 4.52 -0.62 10.17
N PHE A 43 5.07 -1.70 9.65
CA PHE A 43 4.42 -3.01 9.74
C PHE A 43 4.23 -3.44 11.20
N ASP A 44 5.23 -3.27 12.07
CA ASP A 44 5.11 -3.59 13.50
C ASP A 44 4.05 -2.72 14.22
N GLU A 45 3.96 -1.43 13.87
CA GLU A 45 2.88 -0.56 14.34
C GLU A 45 1.50 -1.04 13.89
N TYR A 46 1.38 -1.45 12.62
CA TYR A 46 0.15 -2.01 12.05
C TYR A 46 -0.26 -3.31 12.74
N GLN A 47 0.67 -4.25 12.97
CA GLN A 47 0.38 -5.49 13.71
C GLN A 47 -0.11 -5.20 15.13
N ARG A 48 0.50 -4.24 15.83
CA ARG A 48 0.01 -3.79 17.15
C ARG A 48 -1.34 -3.11 17.08
N TRP A 49 -1.65 -2.42 15.99
CA TRP A 49 -2.98 -1.86 15.79
C TRP A 49 -4.03 -2.96 15.58
N LEU A 50 -3.76 -3.97 14.74
CA LEU A 50 -4.65 -5.11 14.52
C LEU A 50 -4.94 -5.86 15.84
N ALA A 51 -3.88 -6.18 16.60
CA ALA A 51 -4.00 -6.88 17.88
C ALA A 51 -4.90 -6.11 18.87
N ARG A 52 -4.78 -4.78 18.94
CA ARG A 52 -5.61 -3.94 19.81
C ARG A 52 -7.09 -3.94 19.45
N HIS A 53 -7.43 -4.24 18.19
CA HIS A 53 -8.81 -4.25 17.70
C HIS A 53 -9.36 -5.67 17.55
N GLY A 54 -8.67 -6.69 18.07
CA GLY A 54 -9.10 -8.09 17.96
C GLY A 54 -9.07 -8.64 16.54
N CYS A 55 -8.37 -7.96 15.62
CA CYS A 55 -8.14 -8.46 14.27
C CYS A 55 -7.00 -9.48 14.27
N ASN A 56 -7.04 -10.40 13.31
CA ASN A 56 -5.96 -11.38 13.15
C ASN A 56 -4.65 -10.68 12.80
N VAL A 57 -3.64 -10.89 13.64
CA VAL A 57 -2.25 -10.50 13.40
C VAL A 57 -1.72 -11.38 12.27
N VAL A 58 -1.03 -10.78 11.30
CA VAL A 58 -0.43 -11.54 10.21
C VAL A 58 0.96 -12.00 10.64
N GLU A 59 1.19 -13.31 10.66
CA GLU A 59 2.52 -13.90 10.84
C GLU A 59 3.35 -13.72 9.55
N ALA A 60 3.70 -12.49 9.19
CA ALA A 60 4.72 -12.26 8.17
C ALA A 60 6.09 -12.24 8.87
N ALA A 61 7.04 -13.01 8.34
CA ALA A 61 8.43 -12.89 8.77
C ALA A 61 8.93 -11.47 8.41
N PRO A 62 9.59 -10.76 9.34
CA PRO A 62 10.27 -9.51 9.04
C PRO A 62 11.51 -9.84 8.20
N GLY A 63 11.32 -9.94 6.90
CA GLY A 63 12.39 -10.28 5.96
C GLY A 63 11.92 -9.99 4.55
N ASP A 64 12.57 -8.99 3.96
CA ASP A 64 12.46 -8.55 2.56
C ASP A 64 11.20 -7.75 2.20
N VAL A 65 11.38 -6.44 2.12
CA VAL A 65 10.49 -5.54 1.39
C VAL A 65 10.77 -5.72 -0.09
N THR A 66 9.75 -6.11 -0.86
CA THR A 66 9.83 -6.23 -2.31
C THR A 66 9.06 -5.10 -2.93
N VAL A 67 9.77 -4.20 -3.62
CA VAL A 67 9.14 -3.17 -4.45
C VAL A 67 8.58 -3.86 -5.69
N VAL A 68 7.26 -3.86 -5.82
CA VAL A 68 6.56 -4.49 -6.96
C VAL A 68 6.48 -3.52 -8.12
N GLU A 69 6.32 -2.24 -7.81
CA GLU A 69 6.20 -1.17 -8.78
C GLU A 69 6.63 0.14 -8.13
N GLU A 70 7.19 1.04 -8.94
CA GLU A 70 7.63 2.36 -8.53
C GLU A 70 7.18 3.36 -9.59
N VAL A 71 6.37 4.33 -9.18
CA VAL A 71 5.80 5.35 -10.07
C VAL A 71 6.17 6.74 -9.56
N SER A 72 6.34 7.69 -10.46
CA SER A 72 6.64 9.08 -10.12
C SER A 72 5.66 10.03 -10.80
N GLY A 73 5.25 11.08 -10.09
CA GLY A 73 4.34 12.08 -10.63
C GLY A 73 3.41 12.70 -9.60
N ASN A 74 2.50 13.53 -10.11
CA ASN A 74 1.48 14.22 -9.30
C ASN A 74 0.20 13.40 -9.11
N GLU A 75 0.08 12.29 -9.84
CA GLU A 75 -1.02 11.34 -9.75
C GLU A 75 -0.44 9.97 -9.41
N VAL A 76 -1.19 9.21 -8.62
CA VAL A 76 -0.86 7.82 -8.30
C VAL A 76 -1.54 6.95 -9.34
N LEU A 77 -0.82 6.63 -10.41
CA LEU A 77 -1.28 5.72 -11.47
C LEU A 77 -0.27 4.58 -11.58
N PHE A 78 -0.66 3.42 -11.07
CA PHE A 78 0.09 2.18 -11.24
C PHE A 78 -0.27 1.52 -12.57
N GLU A 79 0.53 0.57 -13.04
CA GLU A 79 0.31 -0.15 -14.30
C GLU A 79 -1.07 -0.79 -14.35
N HIS A 80 -1.56 -1.28 -13.21
CA HIS A 80 -2.92 -1.80 -13.07
C HIS A 80 -4.02 -0.74 -13.25
N ASP A 81 -3.76 0.53 -12.91
CA ASP A 81 -4.73 1.62 -13.08
C ASP A 81 -4.85 2.06 -14.55
N LEU A 82 -3.89 1.65 -15.39
CA LEU A 82 -3.86 2.00 -16.82
C LEU A 82 -4.65 1.03 -17.70
N VAL A 83 -5.12 -0.10 -17.15
CA VAL A 83 -5.95 -1.05 -17.89
C VAL A 83 -7.45 -0.80 -17.64
N PRO A 84 -8.32 -0.97 -18.66
CA PRO A 84 -9.76 -0.92 -18.45
C PRO A 84 -10.21 -1.98 -17.44
N ALA A 85 -11.09 -1.60 -16.52
CA ALA A 85 -11.72 -2.54 -15.60
C ALA A 85 -12.45 -3.64 -16.37
N THR A 86 -12.28 -4.88 -15.92
CA THR A 86 -12.97 -6.05 -16.44
C THR A 86 -14.42 -6.10 -15.98
N SER A 87 -15.26 -6.87 -16.69
CA SER A 87 -16.66 -7.09 -16.27
C SER A 87 -16.78 -7.69 -14.88
N ASP A 88 -15.82 -8.51 -14.48
CA ASP A 88 -15.81 -9.21 -13.19
C ASP A 88 -15.49 -8.25 -12.06
N GLU A 89 -14.49 -7.38 -12.25
CA GLU A 89 -14.17 -6.30 -11.30
C GLU A 89 -15.35 -5.33 -11.12
N ILE A 90 -16.00 -4.94 -12.22
CA ILE A 90 -17.19 -4.09 -12.17
C ILE A 90 -18.32 -4.80 -11.38
N SER A 91 -18.54 -6.09 -11.63
CA SER A 91 -19.58 -6.87 -10.94
C SER A 91 -19.30 -7.00 -9.44
N GLU A 92 -18.03 -7.19 -9.06
CA GLU A 92 -17.62 -7.25 -7.66
C GLU A 92 -17.77 -5.90 -6.97
N CYS A 93 -17.38 -4.80 -7.62
CA CYS A 93 -17.63 -3.46 -7.10
C CYS A 93 -19.14 -3.21 -6.86
N LEU A 94 -19.99 -3.58 -7.82
CA LEU A 94 -21.44 -3.47 -7.66
C LEU A 94 -21.95 -4.30 -6.48
N ARG A 95 -21.44 -5.52 -6.31
CA ARG A 95 -21.80 -6.38 -5.17
C ARG A 95 -21.44 -5.74 -3.84
N LEU A 96 -20.21 -5.23 -3.71
CA LEU A 96 -19.72 -4.57 -2.49
C LEU A 96 -20.53 -3.32 -2.15
N LEU A 97 -20.87 -2.50 -3.14
CA LEU A 97 -21.67 -1.28 -2.97
C LEU A 97 -23.15 -1.58 -2.65
N SER A 98 -23.64 -2.76 -3.00
CA SER A 98 -25.04 -3.16 -2.77
C SER A 98 -25.27 -3.82 -1.41
N CYS A 99 -24.21 -4.08 -0.62
CA CYS A 99 -24.29 -4.68 0.72
C CYS A 99 -24.65 -3.67 1.82
N HIS A 100 -25.68 -2.84 1.59
CA HIS A 100 -26.27 -1.93 2.58
C HIS A 100 -27.55 -2.50 3.21
#